data_AF-A0A7S1FBZ6-F1
#
_entry.id   AF-A0A7S1FBZ6-F1
#
_cell.length_a   1.000
_cell.length_b   1.000
_cell.length_c   1.000
_cell.angle_alpha   90.00
_cell.angle_beta   90.00
_cell.angle_gamma   90.00
#
_symmetry.space_group_name_H-M   'P 1'
#
loop_
_entity.id
_entity.type
_entity.pdbx_description
1 polymer ?
#
loop_
_entity_poly.entity_id
_entity_poly.type
_entity_poly.pdbx_seq_one_letter_code
_entity_poly.pdbx_strand_id
1 'polypeptide(L)'
;LKFHFFQVMSATMLKLVAVGVLPTALSSVATPSCSANVNAASESLVNVSAQIGQIQEFCSLRRIWDRCHTDVNALTSDLDVAAGALKVALNECSPKDCVSAAQTLATSVDTANTRAVRVGADCGTNLLKCEADVAALSWNTVVTETTAAVSACAVSPTPVPTPPPPTPPSMPRDILVSGRNFVDGTGASVVLTGTNVVMKGAPWIPAVNGTERCGYTGDPSCKTFNAADAQHLRDRGYSMIRLAVPWAGGQPVQGAGLDPDFTARLEAILDLCHQFNLAVLLDVHQDAVGTALCGEGVPMWVSQLAVPNQIGLPITPLQSTPSGCGVTALGAWAEYKGDPEYNIKNGCCRQVNQDTWGQLGTTLMAQDTMLYLFSDEGSALYANYVGLLASVAANYPAAFGIELMNEPPTVSLFRGQMYDLWKACYDRVRLVSENLAVGVADPQDFSLNLGVTGLSDDQLTWLRSGDHLFYAFHYYGNPSTPAAAVSNALAIGADWNMPVFLTEFGGYGTGCTTANAAFTSGVGFAYWHYD
;
A
#
# COMPACT_ATOMS: atom_id res chain seq x y z
N LEU A 1 32.30 -12.45 10.35
CA LEU A 1 33.06 -12.32 9.08
C LEU A 1 32.01 -12.10 7.99
N LYS A 2 31.80 -10.86 7.51
CA LYS A 2 32.49 -10.21 6.37
C LYS A 2 32.14 -10.86 5.03
N PHE A 3 31.68 -10.19 3.96
CA PHE A 3 31.27 -8.80 3.66
C PHE A 3 30.83 -8.82 2.17
N HIS A 4 29.90 -7.92 1.78
CA HIS A 4 29.70 -7.33 0.43
C HIS A 4 28.90 -8.04 -0.68
N PHE A 5 27.62 -7.61 -0.74
CA PHE A 5 26.99 -7.04 -1.94
C PHE A 5 27.34 -5.53 -2.05
N PHE A 6 27.17 -4.94 -3.25
CA PHE A 6 27.52 -3.60 -3.81
C PHE A 6 28.68 -3.72 -4.83
N GLN A 7 28.64 -3.19 -6.06
CA GLN A 7 27.68 -2.33 -6.76
C GLN A 7 27.99 -2.37 -8.28
N VAL A 8 27.01 -1.94 -9.06
CA VAL A 8 27.01 -1.69 -10.51
C VAL A 8 28.12 -0.72 -10.96
N MET A 9 28.41 -0.76 -12.27
CA MET A 9 29.24 0.13 -13.12
C MET A 9 30.60 -0.47 -13.49
N SER A 10 31.06 -0.44 -14.75
CA SER A 10 30.84 0.59 -15.75
C SER A 10 30.97 0.04 -17.17
N ALA A 11 30.25 0.68 -18.08
CA ALA A 11 30.54 0.65 -19.50
C ALA A 11 32.02 0.99 -19.79
N THR A 12 32.54 0.35 -20.84
CA THR A 12 33.67 0.82 -21.66
C THR A 12 35.08 0.81 -21.02
N MET A 13 35.74 -0.35 -21.12
CA MET A 13 37.14 -0.44 -21.58
C MET A 13 37.12 -1.40 -22.79
N LEU A 14 37.15 -0.95 -24.05
CA LEU A 14 38.38 -0.56 -24.78
C LEU A 14 39.63 -1.15 -24.10
N LYS A 15 40.39 -2.09 -24.65
CA LYS A 15 40.95 -2.13 -26.01
C LYS A 15 41.80 -3.41 -26.19
N LEU A 16 42.02 -3.80 -27.45
CA LEU A 16 43.20 -4.48 -28.02
C LEU A 16 43.23 -6.02 -28.17
N VAL A 17 43.25 -6.41 -29.47
CA VAL A 17 44.16 -7.38 -30.12
C VAL A 17 43.75 -8.86 -29.97
N ALA A 18 43.80 -9.73 -30.97
CA ALA A 18 43.87 -9.75 -32.43
C ALA A 18 43.96 -11.26 -32.78
N VAL A 19 43.43 -11.70 -33.93
CA VAL A 19 43.74 -12.99 -34.60
C VAL A 19 43.30 -14.24 -33.79
N GLY A 20 42.63 -15.27 -34.31
CA GLY A 20 42.29 -15.72 -35.64
C GLY A 20 41.89 -17.21 -35.55
N VAL A 21 41.55 -17.79 -36.70
CA VAL A 21 41.59 -19.23 -37.01
C VAL A 21 40.35 -20.07 -36.64
N LEU A 22 39.42 -20.20 -37.59
CA LEU A 22 38.92 -21.51 -38.09
C LEU A 22 40.08 -22.24 -38.80
N PRO A 23 40.16 -23.60 -39.00
CA PRO A 23 39.03 -24.51 -39.30
C PRO A 23 39.24 -26.04 -38.98
N THR A 24 38.34 -26.90 -39.52
CA THR A 24 38.50 -28.34 -39.92
C THR A 24 38.58 -29.42 -38.82
N ALA A 25 38.08 -30.67 -38.92
CA ALA A 25 37.51 -31.49 -40.00
C ALA A 25 36.95 -32.84 -39.44
N LEU A 26 36.04 -33.52 -40.18
CA LEU A 26 35.86 -34.99 -40.36
C LEU A 26 35.56 -35.86 -39.11
N SER A 27 34.87 -37.01 -39.12
CA SER A 27 33.99 -37.79 -40.01
C SER A 27 33.68 -39.10 -39.27
N SER A 28 32.46 -39.62 -39.44
CA SER A 28 32.01 -41.04 -39.44
C SER A 28 32.86 -42.18 -38.84
N VAL A 29 32.14 -43.11 -38.17
CA VAL A 29 32.22 -44.59 -38.18
C VAL A 29 32.26 -45.17 -36.75
N ALA A 30 31.14 -45.74 -36.32
CA ALA A 30 31.07 -46.69 -35.22
C ALA A 30 30.26 -47.91 -35.68
N THR A 31 30.90 -49.08 -35.73
CA THR A 31 30.30 -50.42 -35.77
C THR A 31 31.04 -51.31 -34.74
N PRO A 32 30.62 -52.55 -34.47
CA PRO A 32 29.80 -52.88 -33.32
C PRO A 32 30.52 -53.95 -32.48
N SER A 33 31.36 -53.53 -31.54
CA SER A 33 32.06 -54.48 -30.66
C SER A 33 32.63 -53.77 -29.45
N CYS A 34 31.76 -53.42 -28.51
CA CYS A 34 32.11 -53.33 -27.10
C CYS A 34 30.88 -53.61 -26.23
N SER A 35 30.21 -54.73 -26.55
CA SER A 35 29.13 -55.35 -25.78
C SER A 35 29.68 -56.16 -24.59
N ALA A 36 30.58 -55.58 -23.80
CA ALA A 36 31.12 -56.26 -22.62
C ALA A 36 30.98 -55.46 -21.32
N ASN A 37 30.61 -54.17 -21.37
CA ASN A 37 30.48 -53.33 -20.17
C ASN A 37 29.06 -52.77 -19.91
N VAL A 38 28.04 -53.18 -20.66
CA VAL A 38 26.64 -52.70 -20.45
C VAL A 38 25.67 -53.81 -20.04
N ASN A 39 26.10 -55.08 -20.08
CA ASN A 39 25.34 -56.18 -19.44
C ASN A 39 25.30 -56.04 -17.89
N ALA A 40 26.08 -55.11 -17.33
CA ALA A 40 25.98 -54.65 -15.93
C ALA A 40 24.93 -53.54 -15.71
N ALA A 41 24.16 -53.15 -16.74
CA ALA A 41 23.04 -52.21 -16.62
C ALA A 41 21.71 -52.81 -17.14
N SER A 42 21.64 -54.14 -17.32
CA SER A 42 20.39 -54.81 -17.68
C SER A 42 19.42 -55.02 -16.50
N GLU A 43 19.87 -54.76 -15.27
CA GLU A 43 19.00 -54.61 -14.09
C GLU A 43 18.49 -53.18 -13.88
N SER A 44 18.83 -52.23 -14.76
CA SER A 44 18.27 -50.87 -14.79
C SER A 44 17.38 -50.59 -16.01
N LEU A 45 17.07 -51.61 -16.82
CA LEU A 45 16.28 -51.46 -18.04
C LEU A 45 14.76 -51.36 -17.83
N VAL A 46 14.30 -51.39 -16.58
CA VAL A 46 12.94 -50.94 -16.22
C VAL A 46 12.89 -49.43 -15.91
N ASN A 47 14.04 -48.77 -15.75
CA ASN A 47 14.12 -47.32 -15.45
C ASN A 47 14.50 -46.43 -16.66
N VAL A 48 14.72 -47.00 -17.85
CA VAL A 48 15.16 -46.22 -19.02
C VAL A 48 13.99 -45.63 -19.84
N SER A 49 12.74 -46.09 -19.69
CA SER A 49 11.60 -45.39 -20.32
C SER A 49 11.22 -44.10 -19.60
N ALA A 50 11.47 -44.01 -18.29
CA ALA A 50 11.23 -42.80 -17.50
C ALA A 50 12.27 -41.70 -17.73
N GLN A 51 13.53 -42.05 -18.01
CA GLN A 51 14.59 -41.06 -18.27
C GLN A 51 14.61 -40.53 -19.70
N ILE A 52 14.10 -41.27 -20.69
CA ILE A 52 13.95 -40.75 -22.06
C ILE A 52 12.84 -39.67 -22.12
N GLY A 53 11.79 -39.81 -21.31
CA GLY A 53 10.75 -38.77 -21.17
C GLY A 53 11.29 -37.47 -20.57
N GLN A 54 12.14 -37.54 -19.54
CA GLN A 54 12.71 -36.35 -18.90
C GLN A 54 13.78 -35.67 -19.75
N ILE A 55 14.58 -36.40 -20.54
CA ILE A 55 15.55 -35.79 -21.46
C ILE A 55 14.83 -35.12 -22.65
N GLN A 56 13.72 -35.70 -23.14
CA GLN A 56 12.88 -35.05 -24.14
C GLN A 56 12.26 -33.77 -23.60
N GLU A 57 11.66 -33.80 -22.40
CA GLU A 57 11.09 -32.61 -21.73
C GLU A 57 12.15 -31.51 -21.53
N PHE A 58 13.34 -31.85 -21.04
CA PHE A 58 14.41 -30.88 -20.80
C PHE A 58 14.97 -30.30 -22.11
N CYS A 59 15.02 -31.08 -23.19
CA CYS A 59 15.43 -30.61 -24.52
C CYS A 59 14.34 -29.78 -25.22
N SER A 60 13.06 -30.03 -24.96
CA SER A 60 11.96 -29.17 -25.42
C SER A 60 11.89 -27.88 -24.60
N LEU A 61 12.09 -27.91 -23.28
CA LEU A 61 12.13 -26.72 -22.44
C LEU A 61 13.34 -25.83 -22.75
N ARG A 62 14.52 -26.41 -23.03
CA ARG A 62 15.69 -25.65 -23.50
C ARG A 62 15.45 -25.02 -24.88
N ARG A 63 14.80 -25.73 -25.81
CA ARG A 63 14.45 -25.20 -27.13
C ARG A 63 13.36 -24.12 -27.08
N ILE A 64 12.41 -24.24 -26.16
CA ILE A 64 11.41 -23.21 -25.87
C ILE A 64 12.12 -22.01 -25.24
N TRP A 65 12.97 -22.20 -24.24
CA TRP A 65 13.76 -21.13 -23.61
C TRP A 65 14.65 -20.37 -24.59
N ASP A 66 15.46 -21.06 -25.40
CA ASP A 66 16.35 -20.43 -26.39
C ASP A 66 15.54 -19.69 -27.48
N ARG A 67 14.35 -20.18 -27.83
CA ARG A 67 13.43 -19.54 -28.78
C ARG A 67 12.75 -18.31 -28.19
N CYS A 68 12.20 -18.41 -26.97
CA CYS A 68 11.61 -17.30 -26.24
C CYS A 68 12.65 -16.19 -25.99
N HIS A 69 13.88 -16.54 -25.64
CA HIS A 69 14.95 -15.56 -25.44
C HIS A 69 15.35 -14.87 -26.76
N THR A 70 15.36 -15.61 -27.87
CA THR A 70 15.62 -15.03 -29.21
C THR A 70 14.48 -14.11 -29.64
N ASP A 71 13.22 -14.50 -29.41
CA ASP A 71 12.04 -13.72 -29.79
C ASP A 71 11.85 -12.48 -28.90
N VAL A 72 12.20 -12.55 -27.62
CA VAL A 72 12.26 -11.39 -26.71
C VAL A 72 13.37 -10.43 -27.13
N ASN A 73 14.58 -10.91 -27.46
CA ASN A 73 15.65 -10.05 -27.96
C ASN A 73 15.29 -9.40 -29.31
N ALA A 74 14.59 -10.13 -30.18
CA ALA A 74 14.07 -9.57 -31.44
C ALA A 74 12.97 -8.53 -31.19
N LEU A 75 12.07 -8.76 -30.23
CA LEU A 75 11.06 -7.79 -29.82
C LEU A 75 11.69 -6.51 -29.28
N THR A 76 12.70 -6.62 -28.41
CA THR A 76 13.46 -5.46 -27.90
C THR A 76 14.12 -4.69 -29.04
N SER A 77 14.71 -5.39 -30.02
CA SER A 77 15.29 -4.75 -31.21
C SER A 77 14.24 -4.06 -32.08
N ASP A 78 13.06 -4.66 -32.26
CA ASP A 78 11.94 -4.07 -33.02
C ASP A 78 11.42 -2.80 -32.32
N LEU A 79 11.39 -2.78 -30.98
CA LEU A 79 11.01 -1.64 -30.16
C LEU A 79 12.04 -0.49 -30.20
N ASP A 80 13.33 -0.81 -30.20
CA ASP A 80 14.40 0.20 -30.34
C ASP A 80 14.34 0.92 -31.70
N VAL A 81 14.01 0.19 -32.77
CA VAL A 81 13.81 0.77 -34.11
C VAL A 81 12.57 1.69 -34.12
N ALA A 82 11.47 1.27 -33.47
CA ALA A 82 10.26 2.08 -33.35
C ALA A 82 10.51 3.38 -32.55
N ALA A 83 11.24 3.29 -31.44
CA ALA A 83 11.62 4.45 -30.63
C ALA A 83 12.52 5.43 -31.40
N GLY A 84 13.45 4.92 -32.21
CA GLY A 84 14.27 5.72 -33.11
C GLY A 84 13.44 6.48 -34.15
N ALA A 85 12.47 5.81 -34.79
CA ALA A 85 11.59 6.44 -35.77
C ALA A 85 10.68 7.52 -35.15
N LEU A 86 10.16 7.27 -33.93
CA LEU A 86 9.38 8.25 -33.18
C LEU A 86 10.23 9.49 -32.83
N LYS A 87 11.49 9.29 -32.44
CA LYS A 87 12.41 10.40 -32.15
C LYS A 87 12.75 11.24 -33.38
N VAL A 88 12.85 10.63 -34.57
CA VAL A 88 13.03 11.37 -35.83
C VAL A 88 11.75 12.15 -36.17
N ALA A 89 10.57 11.54 -36.02
CA ALA A 89 9.29 12.21 -36.27
C ALA A 89 9.05 13.42 -35.35
N LEU A 90 9.49 13.34 -34.09
CA LEU A 90 9.35 14.43 -33.11
C LEU A 90 10.35 15.58 -33.32
N ASN A 91 11.50 15.34 -33.98
CA ASN A 91 12.58 16.32 -34.10
C ASN A 91 12.75 16.92 -35.50
N GLU A 92 12.21 16.31 -36.56
CA GLU A 92 12.34 16.83 -37.95
C GLU A 92 11.01 17.35 -38.52
N CYS A 93 10.92 18.66 -38.77
CA CYS A 93 9.72 19.39 -39.17
C CYS A 93 9.44 19.40 -40.70
N SER A 94 9.59 18.27 -41.38
CA SER A 94 9.26 18.12 -42.81
C SER A 94 8.06 17.17 -42.98
N PRO A 95 6.96 17.56 -43.66
CA PRO A 95 5.76 16.73 -43.80
C PRO A 95 6.00 15.36 -44.44
N LYS A 96 6.99 15.24 -45.33
CA LYS A 96 7.30 13.99 -46.04
C LYS A 96 8.06 12.99 -45.16
N ASP A 97 8.94 13.50 -44.32
CA ASP A 97 9.76 12.69 -43.41
C ASP A 97 8.93 12.25 -42.20
N CYS A 98 7.99 13.09 -41.74
CA CYS A 98 6.99 12.74 -40.73
C CYS A 98 6.07 11.60 -41.21
N VAL A 99 5.58 11.64 -42.45
CA VAL A 99 4.72 10.57 -43.02
C VAL A 99 5.49 9.26 -43.20
N SER A 100 6.74 9.32 -43.67
CA SER A 100 7.58 8.13 -43.84
C SER A 100 7.97 7.50 -42.49
N ALA A 101 8.25 8.34 -41.49
CA ALA A 101 8.51 7.89 -40.11
C ALA A 101 7.27 7.28 -39.47
N ALA A 102 6.08 7.85 -39.68
CA ALA A 102 4.81 7.31 -39.19
C ALA A 102 4.47 5.96 -39.84
N GLN A 103 4.72 5.78 -41.14
CA GLN A 103 4.53 4.49 -41.83
C GLN A 103 5.50 3.42 -41.34
N THR A 104 6.76 3.82 -41.09
CA THR A 104 7.78 2.93 -40.52
C THR A 104 7.41 2.51 -39.10
N LEU A 105 6.95 3.45 -38.27
CA LEU A 105 6.46 3.19 -36.92
C LEU A 105 5.26 2.24 -36.92
N ALA A 106 4.27 2.48 -37.77
CA ALA A 106 3.09 1.61 -37.89
C ALA A 106 3.46 0.17 -38.28
N THR A 107 4.42 0.00 -39.19
CA THR A 107 4.90 -1.32 -39.63
C THR A 107 5.69 -2.04 -38.54
N SER A 108 6.53 -1.31 -37.80
CA SER A 108 7.28 -1.85 -36.65
C SER A 108 6.35 -2.26 -35.50
N VAL A 109 5.30 -1.47 -35.23
CA VAL A 109 4.29 -1.77 -34.20
C VAL A 109 3.50 -3.03 -34.55
N ASP A 110 3.04 -3.18 -35.80
CA ASP A 110 2.31 -4.38 -36.23
C ASP A 110 3.18 -5.65 -36.15
N THR A 111 4.47 -5.50 -36.49
CA THR A 111 5.46 -6.58 -36.37
C THR A 111 5.70 -6.96 -34.91
N ALA A 112 5.87 -5.98 -34.02
CA ALA A 112 6.06 -6.20 -32.58
C ALA A 112 4.84 -6.86 -31.94
N ASN A 113 3.63 -6.41 -32.28
CA ASN A 113 2.38 -6.97 -31.77
C ASN A 113 2.21 -8.44 -32.20
N THR A 114 2.47 -8.73 -33.48
CA THR A 114 2.42 -10.11 -34.00
C THR A 114 3.47 -11.02 -33.35
N ARG A 115 4.63 -10.47 -32.95
CA ARG A 115 5.69 -11.22 -32.27
C ARG A 115 5.36 -11.44 -30.79
N ALA A 116 4.78 -10.46 -30.11
CA ALA A 116 4.30 -10.59 -28.73
C ALA A 116 3.20 -11.66 -28.60
N VAL A 117 2.23 -11.69 -29.53
CA VAL A 117 1.18 -12.73 -29.56
C VAL A 117 1.77 -14.13 -29.76
N ARG A 118 2.83 -14.27 -30.58
CA ARG A 118 3.54 -15.55 -30.76
C ARG A 118 4.33 -15.96 -29.52
N VAL A 119 5.02 -15.04 -28.86
CA VAL A 119 5.71 -15.29 -27.57
C VAL A 119 4.70 -15.76 -26.52
N GLY A 120 3.53 -15.13 -26.42
CA GLY A 120 2.47 -15.54 -25.49
C GLY A 120 1.87 -16.92 -25.79
N ALA A 121 1.83 -17.34 -27.06
CA ALA A 121 1.34 -18.65 -27.48
C ALA A 121 2.37 -19.77 -27.31
N ASP A 122 3.64 -19.50 -27.62
CA ASP A 122 4.71 -20.51 -27.65
C ASP A 122 5.42 -20.71 -26.29
N CYS A 123 5.37 -19.73 -25.38
CA CYS A 123 6.14 -19.71 -24.12
C CYS A 123 5.31 -19.90 -22.83
N GLY A 124 4.06 -20.37 -22.95
CA GLY A 124 3.03 -20.35 -21.90
C GLY A 124 3.44 -20.82 -20.49
N THR A 125 3.81 -19.85 -19.65
CA THR A 125 3.54 -19.82 -18.20
C THR A 125 2.98 -18.43 -17.86
N ASN A 126 2.03 -18.36 -16.91
CA ASN A 126 1.21 -17.16 -16.65
C ASN A 126 2.02 -15.90 -16.29
N LEU A 127 3.27 -16.02 -15.82
CA LEU A 127 4.10 -14.88 -15.42
C LEU A 127 4.65 -14.10 -16.63
N LEU A 128 5.22 -14.81 -17.62
CA LEU A 128 5.77 -14.21 -18.85
C LEU A 128 4.67 -13.66 -19.77
N LYS A 129 3.50 -14.30 -19.77
CA LYS A 129 2.32 -13.78 -20.46
C LYS A 129 1.83 -12.48 -19.83
N CYS A 130 1.84 -12.37 -18.49
CA CYS A 130 1.48 -11.14 -17.79
C CYS A 130 2.47 -10.01 -18.08
N GLU A 131 3.79 -10.27 -18.06
CA GLU A 131 4.80 -9.27 -18.39
C GLU A 131 4.73 -8.81 -19.85
N ALA A 132 4.47 -9.73 -20.79
CA ALA A 132 4.27 -9.41 -22.20
C ALA A 132 2.94 -8.67 -22.46
N ASP A 133 1.87 -9.04 -21.78
CA ASP A 133 0.55 -8.40 -21.87
C ASP A 133 0.57 -7.00 -21.22
N VAL A 134 1.30 -6.81 -20.11
CA VAL A 134 1.54 -5.51 -19.46
C VAL A 134 2.41 -4.62 -20.32
N ALA A 135 3.46 -5.15 -20.95
CA ALA A 135 4.26 -4.42 -21.94
C ALA A 135 3.42 -4.03 -23.16
N ALA A 136 2.54 -4.89 -23.66
CA ALA A 136 1.64 -4.59 -24.76
C ALA A 136 0.54 -3.58 -24.39
N LEU A 137 0.00 -3.63 -23.18
CA LEU A 137 -1.01 -2.69 -22.66
C LEU A 137 -0.42 -1.29 -22.45
N SER A 138 0.74 -1.20 -21.80
CA SER A 138 1.45 0.07 -21.64
C SER A 138 1.87 0.68 -22.98
N TRP A 139 2.21 -0.15 -23.98
CA TRP A 139 2.54 0.33 -25.33
C TRP A 139 1.32 0.76 -26.15
N ASN A 140 0.19 0.08 -26.02
CA ASN A 140 -1.07 0.52 -26.65
C ASN A 140 -1.54 1.87 -26.09
N THR A 141 -1.33 2.12 -24.80
CA THR A 141 -1.58 3.42 -24.18
C THR A 141 -0.64 4.49 -24.76
N VAL A 142 0.66 4.22 -24.85
CA VAL A 142 1.65 5.15 -25.46
C VAL A 142 1.32 5.43 -26.94
N VAL A 143 0.91 4.42 -27.71
CA VAL A 143 0.49 4.59 -29.12
C VAL A 143 -0.79 5.42 -29.20
N THR A 144 -1.76 5.21 -28.31
CA THR A 144 -3.02 5.95 -28.29
C THR A 144 -2.79 7.42 -27.92
N GLU A 145 -1.96 7.68 -26.91
CA GLU A 145 -1.57 9.03 -26.48
C GLU A 145 -0.73 9.75 -27.53
N THR A 146 0.18 9.05 -28.21
CA THR A 146 1.01 9.62 -29.29
C THR A 146 0.15 9.91 -30.53
N THR A 147 -0.80 9.05 -30.87
CA THR A 147 -1.74 9.27 -31.99
C THR A 147 -2.70 10.43 -31.69
N ALA A 148 -3.12 10.57 -30.42
CA ALA A 148 -3.90 11.71 -29.94
C ALA A 148 -3.09 13.02 -29.95
N ALA A 149 -1.82 12.99 -29.55
CA ALA A 149 -0.93 14.16 -29.58
C ALA A 149 -0.64 14.63 -31.01
N VAL A 150 -0.40 13.70 -31.94
CA VAL A 150 -0.21 14.02 -33.37
C VAL A 150 -1.50 14.55 -34.01
N SER A 151 -2.67 14.06 -33.58
CA SER A 151 -3.98 14.57 -34.03
C SER A 151 -4.32 15.93 -33.41
N ALA A 152 -3.88 16.20 -32.18
CA ALA A 152 -4.08 17.48 -31.49
C ALA A 152 -3.23 18.61 -32.11
N CYS A 153 -2.07 18.30 -32.69
CA CYS A 153 -1.28 19.26 -33.47
C CYS A 153 -1.96 19.73 -34.78
N ALA A 154 -3.02 19.04 -35.22
CA ALA A 154 -3.76 19.36 -36.44
C ALA A 154 -5.06 20.18 -36.20
N VAL A 155 -5.44 20.44 -34.93
CA VAL A 155 -6.70 21.12 -34.59
C VAL A 155 -6.44 22.37 -33.74
N SER A 156 -7.06 23.48 -34.11
CA SER A 156 -6.99 24.75 -33.37
C SER A 156 -7.49 24.62 -31.92
N PRO A 157 -6.94 25.39 -30.96
CA PRO A 157 -7.18 25.15 -29.53
C PRO A 157 -8.63 25.36 -29.11
N THR A 158 -9.17 24.39 -28.39
CA THR A 158 -10.45 24.47 -27.66
C THR A 158 -10.30 25.23 -26.34
N PRO A 159 -11.38 25.80 -25.78
CA PRO A 159 -11.33 26.64 -24.59
C PRO A 159 -10.99 25.84 -23.33
N VAL A 160 -10.27 26.48 -22.42
CA VAL A 160 -9.85 25.98 -21.09
C VAL A 160 -11.08 25.54 -20.26
N PRO A 161 -11.01 24.41 -19.51
CA PRO A 161 -12.09 24.01 -18.61
C PRO A 161 -12.28 25.04 -17.48
N THR A 162 -13.54 25.33 -17.15
CA THR A 162 -13.91 26.21 -16.03
C THR A 162 -13.45 25.64 -14.68
N PRO A 163 -13.07 26.50 -13.70
CA PRO A 163 -12.65 26.06 -12.37
C PRO A 163 -13.78 25.32 -11.62
N PRO A 164 -13.44 24.40 -10.70
CA PRO A 164 -14.44 23.78 -9.82
C PRO A 164 -15.13 24.84 -8.94
N PRO A 165 -16.37 24.58 -8.47
CA PRO A 165 -17.08 25.49 -7.60
C PRO A 165 -16.32 25.74 -6.28
N PRO A 166 -16.45 26.93 -5.68
CA PRO A 166 -15.79 27.26 -4.42
C PRO A 166 -16.24 26.31 -3.30
N THR A 167 -15.27 25.84 -2.51
CA THR A 167 -15.48 25.02 -1.32
C THR A 167 -16.47 25.73 -0.38
N PRO A 168 -17.50 25.06 0.14
CA PRO A 168 -18.39 25.65 1.14
C PRO A 168 -17.58 26.07 2.38
N PRO A 169 -17.97 27.16 3.07
CA PRO A 169 -17.31 27.55 4.31
C PRO A 169 -17.46 26.41 5.33
N SER A 170 -16.35 25.86 5.80
CA SER A 170 -16.35 24.88 6.90
C SER A 170 -16.73 25.57 8.20
N MET A 171 -17.38 24.83 9.11
CA MET A 171 -17.59 25.31 10.47
C MET A 171 -16.22 25.61 11.11
N PRO A 172 -16.10 26.68 11.93
CA PRO A 172 -14.88 26.91 12.72
C PRO A 172 -14.57 25.67 13.55
N ARG A 173 -13.33 25.18 13.50
CA ARG A 173 -12.89 24.00 14.26
C ARG A 173 -12.39 24.39 15.63
N ASP A 174 -12.54 23.48 16.58
CA ASP A 174 -12.07 23.69 17.96
C ASP A 174 -10.54 23.71 18.02
N ILE A 175 -9.89 22.93 17.15
CA ILE A 175 -8.43 22.82 17.03
C ILE A 175 -8.02 22.99 15.56
N LEU A 176 -6.93 23.72 15.34
CA LEU A 176 -6.32 23.98 14.04
C LEU A 176 -4.83 23.63 14.07
N VAL A 177 -4.24 23.45 12.88
CA VAL A 177 -2.79 23.41 12.71
C VAL A 177 -2.29 24.79 12.29
N SER A 178 -1.27 25.30 12.98
CA SER A 178 -0.58 26.55 12.67
C SER A 178 0.94 26.35 12.78
N GLY A 179 1.62 26.33 11.63
CA GLY A 179 3.03 25.97 11.54
C GLY A 179 3.29 24.61 12.18
N ARG A 180 4.13 24.57 13.20
CA ARG A 180 4.49 23.33 13.93
C ARG A 180 3.67 23.08 15.21
N ASN A 181 2.52 23.73 15.36
CA ASN A 181 1.70 23.61 16.57
C ASN A 181 0.25 23.28 16.22
N PHE A 182 -0.40 22.56 17.14
CA PHE A 182 -1.86 22.61 17.27
C PHE A 182 -2.24 23.85 18.06
N VAL A 183 -3.28 24.55 17.62
CA VAL A 183 -3.79 25.77 18.26
C VAL A 183 -5.30 25.68 18.47
N ASP A 184 -5.81 26.34 19.50
CA ASP A 184 -7.25 26.48 19.73
C ASP A 184 -7.87 27.60 18.85
N GLY A 185 -9.19 27.81 18.99
CA GLY A 185 -9.91 28.88 18.29
C GLY A 185 -9.47 30.32 18.60
N THR A 186 -8.63 30.54 19.62
CA THR A 186 -8.00 31.84 19.92
C THR A 186 -6.63 32.00 19.24
N GLY A 187 -6.08 30.92 18.70
CA GLY A 187 -4.74 30.84 18.14
C GLY A 187 -3.66 30.48 19.17
N ALA A 188 -4.02 30.11 20.40
CA ALA A 188 -3.06 29.69 21.42
C ALA A 188 -2.63 28.24 21.20
N SER A 189 -1.33 27.96 21.32
CA SER A 189 -0.82 26.58 21.23
C SER A 189 -1.39 25.69 22.32
N VAL A 190 -1.78 24.47 21.95
CA VAL A 190 -2.35 23.46 22.86
C VAL A 190 -1.62 22.13 22.73
N VAL A 191 -1.51 21.43 23.86
CA VAL A 191 -1.02 20.04 23.92
C VAL A 191 -2.23 19.16 24.20
N LEU A 192 -2.70 18.46 23.17
CA LEU A 192 -3.86 17.58 23.31
C LEU A 192 -3.45 16.26 23.96
N THR A 193 -4.17 15.85 24.99
CA THR A 193 -3.92 14.55 25.67
C THR A 193 -5.20 13.75 25.70
N GLY A 194 -5.12 12.45 25.46
CA GLY A 194 -6.30 11.63 25.33
C GLY A 194 -6.02 10.13 25.34
N THR A 195 -7.01 9.39 24.86
CA THR A 195 -7.02 7.94 24.76
C THR A 195 -7.56 7.48 23.41
N ASN A 196 -7.19 6.27 23.03
CA ASN A 196 -7.76 5.55 21.90
C ASN A 196 -9.14 4.99 22.26
N VAL A 197 -10.12 5.18 21.40
CA VAL A 197 -11.47 4.60 21.48
C VAL A 197 -11.67 3.79 20.21
N VAL A 198 -11.58 2.46 20.32
CA VAL A 198 -11.45 1.57 19.17
C VAL A 198 -12.41 0.40 19.28
N MET A 199 -13.22 0.19 18.24
CA MET A 199 -14.02 -1.01 18.06
C MET A 199 -13.51 -1.81 16.88
N LYS A 200 -13.01 -3.01 17.20
CA LYS A 200 -12.33 -3.95 16.31
C LYS A 200 -13.28 -4.95 15.63
N GLY A 201 -14.50 -4.49 15.39
CA GLY A 201 -15.57 -5.31 14.81
C GLY A 201 -16.90 -4.58 14.88
N ALA A 202 -17.89 -5.10 14.15
CA ALA A 202 -19.21 -4.50 14.09
C ALA A 202 -19.81 -4.25 15.50
N PRO A 203 -20.40 -3.07 15.76
CA PRO A 203 -20.76 -2.00 14.80
C PRO A 203 -19.64 -1.01 14.41
N TRP A 204 -18.36 -1.26 14.73
CA TRP A 204 -17.17 -0.46 14.37
C TRP A 204 -17.06 0.95 14.95
N ILE A 205 -18.19 1.55 15.36
CA ILE A 205 -18.26 2.80 16.10
C ILE A 205 -19.14 2.57 17.34
N PRO A 206 -18.68 2.95 18.54
CA PRO A 206 -19.45 2.72 19.76
C PRO A 206 -20.76 3.49 19.75
N ALA A 207 -21.78 2.95 20.42
CA ALA A 207 -23.00 3.70 20.66
C ALA A 207 -22.78 4.74 21.77
N VAL A 208 -23.44 5.89 21.68
CA VAL A 208 -23.39 6.93 22.73
C VAL A 208 -24.48 6.75 23.80
N ASN A 209 -25.29 5.69 23.71
CA ASN A 209 -26.35 5.42 24.67
C ASN A 209 -25.79 4.79 25.95
N GLY A 210 -26.58 4.87 27.03
CA GLY A 210 -26.19 4.39 28.35
C GLY A 210 -25.84 5.53 29.31
N THR A 211 -25.70 5.17 30.59
CA THR A 211 -25.48 6.10 31.70
C THR A 211 -24.30 5.69 32.58
N GLU A 212 -23.68 4.55 32.28
CA GLU A 212 -22.56 4.01 33.04
C GLU A 212 -21.31 4.02 32.16
N ARG A 213 -20.16 4.22 32.80
CA ARG A 213 -18.88 4.13 32.10
C ARG A 213 -18.68 2.71 31.60
N CYS A 214 -18.04 2.61 30.46
CA CYS A 214 -17.53 1.34 29.99
C CYS A 214 -16.50 0.76 30.98
N GLY A 215 -16.46 -0.56 31.10
CA GLY A 215 -15.63 -1.27 32.08
C GLY A 215 -16.20 -1.44 33.50
N TYR A 216 -17.45 -1.08 33.80
CA TYR A 216 -18.03 -1.31 35.14
C TYR A 216 -18.66 -2.72 35.35
N THR A 217 -18.83 -3.53 34.31
CA THR A 217 -19.64 -4.78 34.39
C THR A 217 -18.93 -6.09 34.00
N GLY A 218 -17.63 -6.10 33.72
CA GLY A 218 -16.90 -7.34 33.40
C GLY A 218 -17.21 -7.95 32.03
N ASP A 219 -17.79 -7.18 31.11
CA ASP A 219 -17.90 -7.53 29.68
C ASP A 219 -16.64 -7.03 28.94
N PRO A 220 -15.85 -7.93 28.32
CA PRO A 220 -14.61 -7.58 27.62
C PRO A 220 -14.83 -6.91 26.25
N SER A 221 -16.08 -6.61 25.85
CA SER A 221 -16.37 -5.85 24.62
C SER A 221 -17.20 -4.62 24.93
N CYS A 222 -16.51 -3.55 25.28
CA CYS A 222 -17.12 -2.25 25.45
C CYS A 222 -17.64 -1.70 24.11
N LYS A 223 -18.97 -1.69 23.93
CA LYS A 223 -19.64 -1.26 22.69
C LYS A 223 -20.22 0.14 22.78
N THR A 224 -19.89 0.88 23.83
CA THR A 224 -20.41 2.21 24.11
C THR A 224 -19.29 3.18 24.47
N PHE A 225 -19.48 4.45 24.11
CA PHE A 225 -18.73 5.59 24.59
C PHE A 225 -19.77 6.70 24.82
N ASN A 226 -20.28 6.78 26.05
CA ASN A 226 -21.43 7.62 26.39
C ASN A 226 -21.01 8.85 27.23
N ALA A 227 -21.99 9.64 27.67
CA ALA A 227 -21.74 10.84 28.47
C ALA A 227 -20.95 10.59 29.76
N ALA A 228 -21.09 9.43 30.39
CA ALA A 228 -20.32 9.07 31.57
C ALA A 228 -18.83 8.84 31.22
N ASP A 229 -18.55 8.25 30.05
CA ASP A 229 -17.19 8.05 29.55
C ASP A 229 -16.52 9.37 29.18
N ALA A 230 -17.25 10.22 28.42
CA ALA A 230 -16.77 11.54 28.06
C ALA A 230 -16.47 12.39 29.30
N GLN A 231 -17.39 12.43 30.28
CA GLN A 231 -17.16 13.12 31.56
C GLN A 231 -15.97 12.53 32.30
N HIS A 232 -15.79 11.21 32.27
CA HIS A 232 -14.66 10.57 32.94
C HIS A 232 -13.32 11.04 32.39
N LEU A 233 -13.18 11.10 31.06
CA LEU A 233 -11.98 11.60 30.42
C LEU A 233 -11.72 13.06 30.80
N ARG A 234 -12.76 13.89 30.85
CA ARG A 234 -12.65 15.29 31.31
C ARG A 234 -12.21 15.41 32.76
N ASP A 235 -12.76 14.61 33.65
CA ASP A 235 -12.38 14.58 35.07
C ASP A 235 -10.92 14.17 35.27
N ARG A 236 -10.35 13.44 34.31
CA ARG A 236 -8.93 13.05 34.28
C ARG A 236 -8.02 14.08 33.59
N GLY A 237 -8.59 15.19 33.10
CA GLY A 237 -7.86 16.25 32.43
C GLY A 237 -7.55 15.96 30.95
N TYR A 238 -8.11 14.91 30.37
CA TYR A 238 -7.97 14.65 28.94
C TYR A 238 -8.81 15.63 28.12
N SER A 239 -8.27 15.98 26.96
CA SER A 239 -8.84 16.98 26.04
C SER A 239 -9.22 16.40 24.68
N MET A 240 -8.92 15.13 24.40
CA MET A 240 -9.21 14.52 23.11
C MET A 240 -9.45 13.01 23.19
N ILE A 241 -10.01 12.45 22.12
CA ILE A 241 -10.00 11.01 21.82
C ILE A 241 -9.46 10.76 20.40
N ARG A 242 -8.75 9.65 20.23
CA ARG A 242 -8.46 9.07 18.90
C ARG A 242 -9.50 8.00 18.63
N LEU A 243 -10.40 8.26 17.69
CA LEU A 243 -11.56 7.41 17.38
C LEU A 243 -11.26 6.60 16.12
N ALA A 244 -11.25 5.26 16.25
CA ALA A 244 -11.12 4.40 15.09
C ALA A 244 -12.34 4.53 14.17
N VAL A 245 -12.08 4.66 12.87
CA VAL A 245 -13.05 4.66 11.77
C VAL A 245 -12.64 3.64 10.69
N PRO A 246 -12.67 2.33 10.97
CA PRO A 246 -12.20 1.29 10.04
C PRO A 246 -12.99 1.27 8.73
N TRP A 247 -12.30 1.11 7.60
CA TRP A 247 -12.94 1.12 6.28
C TRP A 247 -14.00 0.03 6.10
N ALA A 248 -13.80 -1.14 6.70
CA ALA A 248 -14.75 -2.25 6.72
C ALA A 248 -16.08 -1.89 7.40
N GLY A 249 -16.06 -0.96 8.36
CA GLY A 249 -17.27 -0.44 8.98
C GLY A 249 -17.91 0.68 8.18
N GLY A 250 -17.10 1.62 7.67
CA GLY A 250 -17.60 2.77 6.94
C GLY A 250 -18.09 2.45 5.52
N GLN A 251 -17.52 1.45 4.84
CA GLN A 251 -17.97 0.96 3.54
C GLN A 251 -17.91 -0.58 3.49
N PRO A 252 -18.84 -1.28 4.18
CA PRO A 252 -18.85 -2.74 4.25
C PRO A 252 -19.10 -3.40 2.89
N VAL A 253 -19.68 -2.66 1.95
CA VAL A 253 -19.89 -3.03 0.55
C VAL A 253 -19.40 -1.91 -0.36
N GLN A 254 -19.11 -2.24 -1.61
CA GLN A 254 -18.76 -1.23 -2.61
C GLN A 254 -19.97 -0.32 -2.86
N GLY A 255 -19.80 0.97 -2.59
CA GLY A 255 -20.87 1.96 -2.69
C GLY A 255 -20.36 3.38 -2.80
N ALA A 256 -21.26 4.31 -3.14
CA ALA A 256 -20.92 5.72 -3.36
C ALA A 256 -20.76 6.52 -2.05
N GLY A 257 -21.26 6.01 -0.92
CA GLY A 257 -21.25 6.70 0.36
C GLY A 257 -20.82 5.79 1.50
N LEU A 258 -20.85 6.34 2.72
CA LEU A 258 -20.66 5.60 3.96
C LEU A 258 -21.93 4.79 4.30
N ASP A 259 -21.73 3.72 5.06
CA ASP A 259 -22.83 3.00 5.69
C ASP A 259 -23.65 3.96 6.59
N PRO A 260 -25.00 3.93 6.50
CA PRO A 260 -25.84 4.85 7.28
C PRO A 260 -25.75 4.67 8.80
N ASP A 261 -25.61 3.44 9.31
CA ASP A 261 -25.49 3.19 10.75
C ASP A 261 -24.12 3.65 11.25
N PHE A 262 -23.06 3.35 10.49
CA PHE A 262 -21.72 3.89 10.76
C PHE A 262 -21.71 5.42 10.82
N THR A 263 -22.33 6.07 9.84
CA THR A 263 -22.42 7.53 9.75
C THR A 263 -23.17 8.10 10.95
N ALA A 264 -24.35 7.57 11.27
CA ALA A 264 -25.16 8.04 12.40
C ALA A 264 -24.42 7.91 13.74
N ARG A 265 -23.64 6.84 13.93
CA ARG A 265 -22.82 6.63 15.13
C ARG A 265 -21.64 7.59 15.19
N LEU A 266 -20.96 7.81 14.07
CA LEU A 266 -19.86 8.77 13.98
C LEU A 266 -20.35 10.18 14.34
N GLU A 267 -21.43 10.63 13.71
CA GLU A 267 -22.07 11.93 14.00
C GLU A 267 -22.44 12.05 15.49
N ALA A 268 -23.05 11.01 16.07
CA ALA A 268 -23.43 11.02 17.47
C ALA A 268 -22.24 11.12 18.44
N ILE A 269 -21.11 10.43 18.14
CA ILE A 269 -19.89 10.57 18.94
C ILE A 269 -19.30 11.97 18.78
N LEU A 270 -19.24 12.51 17.56
CA LEU A 270 -18.72 13.85 17.32
C LEU A 270 -19.52 14.92 18.08
N ASP A 271 -20.85 14.82 18.09
CA ASP A 271 -21.73 15.68 18.87
C ASP A 271 -21.51 15.53 20.39
N LEU A 272 -21.37 14.28 20.86
CA LEU A 272 -21.09 14.01 22.27
C LEU A 272 -19.75 14.63 22.67
N CYS A 273 -18.69 14.38 21.91
CA CYS A 273 -17.36 14.90 22.17
C CYS A 273 -17.35 16.44 22.18
N HIS A 274 -18.05 17.08 21.24
CA HIS A 274 -18.20 18.53 21.23
C HIS A 274 -18.87 19.05 22.52
N GLN A 275 -19.95 18.42 22.98
CA GLN A 275 -20.64 18.80 24.23
C GLN A 275 -19.73 18.72 25.47
N PHE A 276 -18.79 17.77 25.48
CA PHE A 276 -17.83 17.57 26.58
C PHE A 276 -16.48 18.27 26.33
N ASN A 277 -16.35 19.08 25.27
CA ASN A 277 -15.12 19.76 24.85
C ASN A 277 -13.94 18.82 24.56
N LEU A 278 -14.22 17.59 24.12
CA LEU A 278 -13.22 16.63 23.65
C LEU A 278 -13.00 16.81 22.15
N ALA A 279 -11.77 17.09 21.74
CA ALA A 279 -11.39 17.04 20.33
C ALA A 279 -11.33 15.58 19.85
N VAL A 280 -11.60 15.34 18.58
CA VAL A 280 -11.62 14.00 17.97
C VAL A 280 -10.64 13.95 16.81
N LEU A 281 -9.68 13.03 16.91
CA LEU A 281 -8.86 12.59 15.78
C LEU A 281 -9.53 11.34 15.20
N LEU A 282 -9.94 11.40 13.93
CA LEU A 282 -10.42 10.21 13.23
C LEU A 282 -9.22 9.38 12.77
N ASP A 283 -9.17 8.13 13.17
CA ASP A 283 -8.11 7.19 12.82
C ASP A 283 -8.64 6.16 11.84
N VAL A 284 -8.14 6.17 10.59
CA VAL A 284 -8.49 5.14 9.60
C VAL A 284 -7.81 3.83 9.99
N HIS A 285 -8.42 3.16 10.95
CA HIS A 285 -7.80 2.07 11.68
C HIS A 285 -7.76 0.78 10.87
N GLN A 286 -6.65 0.07 11.01
CA GLN A 286 -6.45 -1.29 10.50
C GLN A 286 -5.46 -2.01 11.41
N ASP A 287 -5.61 -3.33 11.50
CA ASP A 287 -4.56 -4.23 11.97
C ASP A 287 -4.46 -5.38 10.99
N ALA A 288 -3.23 -5.74 10.57
CA ALA A 288 -3.01 -6.78 9.58
C ALA A 288 -3.84 -6.58 8.29
N VAL A 289 -3.93 -5.32 7.84
CA VAL A 289 -4.58 -4.82 6.63
C VAL A 289 -6.10 -4.92 6.62
N GLY A 290 -6.68 -6.11 6.86
CA GLY A 290 -8.11 -6.30 6.70
C GLY A 290 -8.60 -7.71 6.99
N THR A 291 -9.91 -7.91 6.89
CA THR A 291 -10.54 -9.16 7.36
C THR A 291 -10.07 -10.39 6.60
N ALA A 292 -9.73 -10.25 5.31
CA ALA A 292 -9.18 -11.34 4.49
C ALA A 292 -7.83 -11.89 4.98
N LEU A 293 -7.08 -11.09 5.74
CA LEU A 293 -5.79 -11.42 6.35
C LEU A 293 -5.91 -11.80 7.83
N CYS A 294 -7.12 -12.12 8.28
CA CYS A 294 -7.46 -12.34 9.70
C CYS A 294 -7.31 -11.08 10.58
N GLY A 295 -7.06 -9.93 9.96
CA GLY A 295 -7.00 -8.62 10.57
C GLY A 295 -8.33 -7.87 10.50
N GLU A 296 -8.23 -6.55 10.50
CA GLU A 296 -9.32 -5.57 10.44
C GLU A 296 -8.85 -4.33 9.68
N GLY A 297 -9.79 -3.50 9.21
CA GLY A 297 -9.48 -2.31 8.42
C GLY A 297 -10.06 -2.38 7.03
N VAL A 298 -9.31 -2.90 6.05
CA VAL A 298 -9.75 -3.01 4.65
C VAL A 298 -10.95 -3.96 4.52
N PRO A 299 -12.05 -3.54 3.86
CA PRO A 299 -13.22 -4.39 3.64
C PRO A 299 -12.90 -5.56 2.70
N MET A 300 -13.59 -6.68 2.91
CA MET A 300 -13.42 -7.89 2.10
C MET A 300 -13.61 -7.66 0.59
N TRP A 301 -14.52 -6.76 0.17
CA TRP A 301 -14.72 -6.46 -1.24
C TRP A 301 -13.50 -5.80 -1.90
N VAL A 302 -12.70 -5.02 -1.14
CA VAL A 302 -11.41 -4.49 -1.63
C VAL A 302 -10.38 -5.60 -1.69
N SER A 303 -10.32 -6.48 -0.69
CA SER A 303 -9.43 -7.65 -0.74
C SER A 303 -9.74 -8.57 -1.93
N GLN A 304 -11.00 -8.68 -2.35
CA GLN A 304 -11.41 -9.42 -3.55
C GLN A 304 -10.91 -8.80 -4.85
N LEU A 305 -10.68 -7.48 -4.88
CA LEU A 305 -10.03 -6.79 -6.00
C LEU A 305 -8.51 -6.96 -5.92
N ALA A 306 -7.93 -6.75 -4.74
CA ALA A 306 -6.50 -6.74 -4.52
C ALA A 306 -5.85 -8.13 -4.67
N VAL A 307 -6.43 -9.15 -4.03
CA VAL A 307 -5.81 -10.47 -3.86
C VAL A 307 -6.82 -11.62 -4.03
N PRO A 308 -7.65 -11.66 -5.09
CA PRO A 308 -8.76 -12.62 -5.25
C PRO A 308 -8.33 -14.09 -5.12
N ASN A 309 -7.13 -14.40 -5.57
CA ASN A 309 -6.58 -15.76 -5.60
C ASN A 309 -5.89 -16.18 -4.29
N GLN A 310 -5.77 -15.28 -3.30
CA GLN A 310 -5.12 -15.57 -2.02
C GLN A 310 -6.11 -15.74 -0.87
N ILE A 311 -7.32 -15.17 -0.98
CA ILE A 311 -8.34 -15.26 0.07
C ILE A 311 -8.71 -16.73 0.33
N GLY A 312 -8.71 -17.13 1.60
CA GLY A 312 -9.01 -18.49 2.05
C GLY A 312 -7.90 -19.51 1.77
N LEU A 313 -6.68 -19.05 1.43
CA LEU A 313 -5.47 -19.87 1.39
C LEU A 313 -4.65 -19.67 2.67
N PRO A 314 -3.72 -20.60 3.00
CA PRO A 314 -2.80 -20.40 4.10
C PRO A 314 -2.01 -19.11 3.97
N ILE A 315 -2.05 -18.28 5.01
CA ILE A 315 -1.26 -17.05 5.08
C ILE A 315 0.22 -17.41 5.21
N THR A 316 1.08 -16.71 4.46
CA THR A 316 2.51 -17.01 4.42
C THR A 316 3.36 -15.74 4.23
N PRO A 317 4.55 -15.66 4.86
CA PRO A 317 5.01 -16.54 5.94
C PRO A 317 4.27 -16.26 7.26
N LEU A 318 4.04 -17.30 8.07
CA LEU A 318 3.65 -17.13 9.48
C LEU A 318 4.84 -17.52 10.36
N GLN A 319 5.12 -16.72 11.40
CA GLN A 319 6.22 -17.01 12.32
C GLN A 319 5.91 -18.25 13.18
N SER A 320 4.65 -18.42 13.55
CA SER A 320 4.15 -19.62 14.22
C SER A 320 2.91 -20.15 13.50
N THR A 321 2.90 -21.44 13.20
CA THR A 321 1.78 -22.10 12.53
C THR A 321 0.82 -22.68 13.58
N PRO A 322 -0.45 -22.25 13.63
CA PRO A 322 -1.41 -22.81 14.57
C PRO A 322 -1.74 -24.27 14.25
N SER A 323 -2.18 -25.00 15.28
CA SER A 323 -2.58 -26.40 15.14
C SER A 323 -3.74 -26.53 14.15
N GLY A 324 -3.59 -27.40 13.15
CA GLY A 324 -4.61 -27.61 12.12
C GLY A 324 -4.72 -26.49 11.08
N CYS A 325 -3.86 -25.47 11.12
CA CYS A 325 -3.87 -24.30 10.22
C CYS A 325 -2.57 -24.14 9.43
N GLY A 326 -1.88 -25.26 9.17
CA GLY A 326 -0.66 -25.26 8.37
C GLY A 326 -0.88 -25.01 6.88
N VAL A 327 0.23 -24.93 6.15
CA VAL A 327 0.27 -24.69 4.69
C VAL A 327 -0.45 -25.74 3.85
N THR A 328 -0.77 -26.91 4.44
CA THR A 328 -1.54 -27.98 3.80
C THR A 328 -3.02 -28.01 4.19
N ALA A 329 -3.44 -27.18 5.15
CA ALA A 329 -4.79 -27.16 5.71
C ALA A 329 -5.78 -26.35 4.85
N LEU A 330 -5.79 -26.59 3.53
CA LEU A 330 -6.54 -25.79 2.56
C LEU A 330 -8.04 -25.70 2.88
N GLY A 331 -8.65 -26.79 3.35
CA GLY A 331 -10.07 -26.80 3.72
C GLY A 331 -10.40 -25.93 4.94
N ALA A 332 -9.49 -25.84 5.91
CA ALA A 332 -9.70 -25.03 7.11
C ALA A 332 -9.58 -23.53 6.80
N TRP A 333 -8.62 -23.15 5.95
CA TRP A 333 -8.49 -21.78 5.47
C TRP A 333 -9.64 -21.37 4.52
N ALA A 334 -10.16 -22.30 3.72
CA ALA A 334 -11.27 -21.99 2.80
C ALA A 334 -12.62 -21.75 3.50
N GLU A 335 -12.77 -22.13 4.77
CA GLU A 335 -14.01 -21.93 5.52
C GLU A 335 -14.34 -20.43 5.65
N TYR A 336 -15.54 -20.01 5.24
CA TYR A 336 -15.97 -18.60 5.16
C TYR A 336 -15.16 -17.73 4.20
N LYS A 337 -14.41 -18.31 3.25
CA LYS A 337 -13.69 -17.54 2.21
C LYS A 337 -14.58 -16.47 1.59
N GLY A 338 -14.15 -15.21 1.66
CA GLY A 338 -14.85 -14.07 1.07
C GLY A 338 -15.98 -13.48 1.91
N ASP A 339 -16.24 -14.00 3.12
CA ASP A 339 -17.18 -13.40 4.06
C ASP A 339 -16.61 -12.09 4.64
N PRO A 340 -17.38 -10.99 4.74
CA PRO A 340 -16.92 -9.74 5.35
C PRO A 340 -16.34 -9.90 6.77
N GLU A 341 -16.82 -10.90 7.52
CA GLU A 341 -16.39 -11.22 8.89
C GLU A 341 -15.47 -12.47 8.93
N TYR A 342 -14.75 -12.75 7.84
CA TYR A 342 -13.85 -13.91 7.74
C TYR A 342 -12.86 -14.00 8.91
N ASN A 343 -12.33 -12.88 9.38
CA ASN A 343 -11.43 -12.80 10.55
C ASN A 343 -12.05 -13.34 11.86
N ILE A 344 -13.37 -13.23 12.01
CA ILE A 344 -14.11 -13.68 13.20
C ILE A 344 -14.66 -15.10 13.00
N LYS A 345 -15.15 -15.42 11.81
CA LYS A 345 -15.82 -16.71 11.53
C LYS A 345 -14.83 -17.84 11.30
N ASN A 346 -13.71 -17.59 10.61
CA ASN A 346 -12.76 -18.64 10.26
C ASN A 346 -11.97 -19.13 11.49
N GLY A 347 -11.91 -20.46 11.67
CA GLY A 347 -11.25 -21.09 12.81
C GLY A 347 -9.73 -20.94 12.82
N CYS A 348 -9.09 -20.78 11.66
CA CYS A 348 -7.66 -20.48 11.58
C CYS A 348 -7.37 -19.02 11.86
N CYS A 349 -8.19 -18.09 11.36
CA CYS A 349 -8.04 -16.67 11.67
C CYS A 349 -8.11 -16.36 13.16
N ARG A 350 -9.05 -16.97 13.89
CA ARG A 350 -9.17 -16.80 15.35
C ARG A 350 -7.97 -17.29 16.15
N GLN A 351 -7.05 -18.05 15.54
CA GLN A 351 -5.82 -18.50 16.19
C GLN A 351 -4.61 -17.60 15.89
N VAL A 352 -4.73 -16.66 14.94
CA VAL A 352 -3.65 -15.77 14.50
C VAL A 352 -4.02 -14.28 14.54
N ASN A 353 -5.25 -13.93 14.92
CA ASN A 353 -5.65 -12.53 15.09
C ASN A 353 -5.33 -12.02 16.52
N GLN A 354 -5.59 -10.73 16.77
CA GLN A 354 -5.35 -10.05 18.05
C GLN A 354 -3.86 -10.01 18.43
N ASP A 355 -3.40 -10.91 19.30
CA ASP A 355 -2.05 -10.91 19.90
C ASP A 355 -0.91 -11.10 18.89
N THR A 356 -1.23 -11.43 17.63
CA THR A 356 -0.23 -11.74 16.62
C THR A 356 -0.36 -10.92 15.34
N TRP A 357 -1.04 -9.78 15.33
CA TRP A 357 -1.14 -8.95 14.12
C TRP A 357 0.22 -8.52 13.54
N GLY A 358 1.23 -8.30 14.39
CA GLY A 358 2.59 -7.98 13.95
C GLY A 358 3.23 -9.02 13.02
N GLN A 359 2.89 -10.32 13.15
CA GLN A 359 3.38 -11.33 12.20
C GLN A 359 2.59 -11.33 10.88
N LEU A 360 1.34 -10.85 10.89
CA LEU A 360 0.48 -10.86 9.70
C LEU A 360 0.79 -9.70 8.74
N GLY A 361 1.17 -8.53 9.26
CA GLY A 361 1.48 -7.35 8.44
C GLY A 361 2.65 -7.56 7.47
N THR A 362 3.54 -8.52 7.72
CA THR A 362 4.70 -8.80 6.86
C THR A 362 4.47 -9.96 5.88
N THR A 363 3.25 -10.50 5.82
CA THR A 363 2.90 -11.61 4.93
C THR A 363 2.82 -11.17 3.47
N LEU A 364 2.99 -12.10 2.53
CA LEU A 364 2.89 -11.79 1.10
C LEU A 364 1.53 -11.19 0.74
N MET A 365 0.44 -11.77 1.27
CA MET A 365 -0.91 -11.27 1.04
C MET A 365 -1.12 -9.85 1.59
N ALA A 366 -0.49 -9.52 2.73
CA ALA A 366 -0.54 -8.16 3.28
C ALA A 366 0.19 -7.17 2.37
N GLN A 367 1.40 -7.52 1.92
CA GLN A 367 2.17 -6.66 1.01
C GLN A 367 1.49 -6.50 -0.35
N ASP A 368 0.93 -7.56 -0.92
CA ASP A 368 0.19 -7.51 -2.18
C ASP A 368 -1.07 -6.64 -2.07
N THR A 369 -1.75 -6.70 -0.92
CA THR A 369 -2.90 -5.82 -0.66
C THR A 369 -2.48 -4.36 -0.54
N MET A 370 -1.38 -4.06 0.17
CA MET A 370 -0.83 -2.70 0.23
C MET A 370 -0.40 -2.17 -1.13
N LEU A 371 0.26 -3.00 -1.95
CA LEU A 371 0.63 -2.65 -3.33
C LEU A 371 -0.59 -2.33 -4.19
N TYR A 372 -1.70 -3.06 -4.04
CA TYR A 372 -2.95 -2.71 -4.69
C TYR A 372 -3.47 -1.35 -4.20
N LEU A 373 -3.46 -1.06 -2.90
CA LEU A 373 -3.87 0.25 -2.37
C LEU A 373 -2.99 1.40 -2.88
N PHE A 374 -1.75 1.12 -3.27
CA PHE A 374 -0.84 2.09 -3.89
C PHE A 374 -0.99 2.23 -5.41
N SER A 375 -1.76 1.34 -6.05
CA SER A 375 -2.10 1.48 -7.48
C SER A 375 -3.10 2.63 -7.69
N ASP A 376 -3.25 3.09 -8.92
CA ASP A 376 -4.22 4.15 -9.26
C ASP A 376 -5.64 3.80 -8.82
N GLU A 377 -6.07 2.54 -9.03
CA GLU A 377 -7.40 2.07 -8.66
C GLU A 377 -7.58 1.99 -7.14
N GLY A 378 -6.68 1.31 -6.44
CA GLY A 378 -6.76 1.16 -4.99
C GLY A 378 -6.62 2.48 -4.25
N SER A 379 -5.74 3.36 -4.74
CA SER A 379 -5.54 4.70 -4.17
C SER A 379 -6.78 5.57 -4.33
N ALA A 380 -7.43 5.52 -5.50
CA ALA A 380 -8.69 6.23 -5.71
C ALA A 380 -9.80 5.73 -4.75
N LEU A 381 -9.89 4.42 -4.51
CA LEU A 381 -10.86 3.85 -3.57
C LEU A 381 -10.60 4.30 -2.12
N TYR A 382 -9.36 4.19 -1.67
CA TYR A 382 -8.98 4.55 -0.30
C TYR A 382 -9.10 6.06 -0.06
N ALA A 383 -8.59 6.89 -0.97
CA ALA A 383 -8.72 8.33 -0.91
C ALA A 383 -10.20 8.75 -0.91
N ASN A 384 -11.05 8.08 -1.69
CA ASN A 384 -12.49 8.35 -1.66
C ASN A 384 -13.12 8.05 -0.29
N TYR A 385 -12.75 6.95 0.37
CA TYR A 385 -13.20 6.67 1.73
C TYR A 385 -12.79 7.78 2.72
N VAL A 386 -11.53 8.21 2.66
CA VAL A 386 -11.04 9.34 3.47
C VAL A 386 -11.83 10.62 3.17
N GLY A 387 -12.15 10.89 1.90
CA GLY A 387 -12.98 12.02 1.51
C GLY A 387 -14.40 11.98 2.06
N LEU A 388 -14.99 10.79 2.14
CA LEU A 388 -16.31 10.61 2.74
C LEU A 388 -16.28 10.88 4.26
N LEU A 389 -15.27 10.38 4.97
CA LEU A 389 -15.04 10.71 6.38
C LEU A 389 -14.83 12.22 6.58
N ALA A 390 -14.03 12.85 5.71
CA ALA A 390 -13.80 14.28 5.74
C ALA A 390 -15.07 15.09 5.49
N SER A 391 -15.98 14.60 4.64
CA SER A 391 -17.27 15.24 4.37
C SER A 391 -18.17 15.26 5.61
N VAL A 392 -18.15 14.20 6.42
CA VAL A 392 -18.82 14.18 7.72
C VAL A 392 -18.10 15.15 8.67
N ALA A 393 -16.79 14.95 8.89
CA ALA A 393 -15.96 15.73 9.80
C ALA A 393 -15.95 17.25 9.53
N ALA A 394 -16.17 17.67 8.27
CA ALA A 394 -16.25 19.08 7.90
C ALA A 394 -17.39 19.84 8.62
N ASN A 395 -18.44 19.12 9.05
CA ASN A 395 -19.60 19.69 9.72
C ASN A 395 -19.50 19.68 11.25
N TYR A 396 -18.46 19.06 11.83
CA TYR A 396 -18.32 18.86 13.27
C TYR A 396 -17.04 19.51 13.80
N PRO A 397 -17.12 20.63 14.55
CA PRO A 397 -15.97 21.35 15.09
C PRO A 397 -15.01 20.50 15.95
N ALA A 398 -15.56 19.51 16.66
CA ALA A 398 -14.77 18.60 17.49
C ALA A 398 -13.83 17.72 16.66
N ALA A 399 -14.16 17.39 15.40
CA ALA A 399 -13.28 16.66 14.52
C ALA A 399 -12.17 17.58 13.98
N PHE A 400 -10.97 17.46 14.57
CA PHE A 400 -9.85 18.34 14.21
C PHE A 400 -8.98 17.77 13.09
N GLY A 401 -8.97 16.45 12.90
CA GLY A 401 -8.17 15.83 11.85
C GLY A 401 -8.52 14.39 11.54
N ILE A 402 -7.88 13.88 10.50
CA ILE A 402 -7.92 12.48 10.06
C ILE A 402 -6.48 11.96 9.98
N GLU A 403 -6.14 10.93 10.74
CA GLU A 403 -4.94 10.13 10.57
C GLU A 403 -5.20 9.10 9.46
N LEU A 404 -4.35 9.13 8.43
CA LEU A 404 -4.68 8.49 7.17
C LEU A 404 -4.64 6.97 7.21
N MET A 405 -3.89 6.36 8.13
CA MET A 405 -3.88 4.92 8.36
C MET A 405 -3.15 4.60 9.66
N ASN A 406 -3.75 3.74 10.48
CA ASN A 406 -3.06 3.11 11.60
C ASN A 406 -1.90 2.22 11.11
N GLU A 407 -0.70 2.36 11.67
CA GLU A 407 0.45 1.46 11.47
C GLU A 407 0.63 0.89 10.05
N PRO A 408 0.92 1.71 9.03
CA PRO A 408 0.93 1.26 7.64
C PRO A 408 1.87 0.05 7.45
N PRO A 409 1.35 -1.16 7.11
CA PRO A 409 2.12 -2.39 7.16
C PRO A 409 2.89 -2.56 5.85
N THR A 410 3.75 -1.60 5.55
CA THR A 410 4.44 -1.45 4.29
C THR A 410 5.94 -1.66 4.48
N VAL A 411 6.56 -2.44 3.59
CA VAL A 411 8.01 -2.50 3.54
C VAL A 411 8.60 -1.17 3.03
N SER A 412 9.72 -0.76 3.58
CA SER A 412 10.35 0.54 3.30
C SER A 412 10.65 0.81 1.82
N LEU A 413 10.73 -0.24 0.99
CA LEU A 413 10.88 -0.13 -0.47
C LEU A 413 9.73 0.64 -1.13
N PHE A 414 8.51 0.58 -0.59
CA PHE A 414 7.31 1.20 -1.16
C PHE A 414 6.89 2.48 -0.43
N ARG A 415 7.80 3.06 0.38
CA ARG A 415 7.54 4.30 1.12
C ARG A 415 7.07 5.42 0.19
N GLY A 416 7.71 5.60 -0.97
CA GLY A 416 7.31 6.63 -1.94
C GLY A 416 5.86 6.48 -2.40
N GLN A 417 5.45 5.28 -2.80
CA GLN A 417 4.08 5.03 -3.28
C GLN A 417 3.03 5.21 -2.16
N MET A 418 3.40 4.90 -0.92
CA MET A 418 2.57 5.20 0.25
C MET A 418 2.34 6.71 0.43
N TYR A 419 3.37 7.55 0.22
CA TYR A 419 3.20 9.01 0.28
C TYR A 419 2.43 9.58 -0.91
N ASP A 420 2.44 8.91 -2.08
CA ASP A 420 1.53 9.26 -3.18
C ASP A 420 0.07 9.00 -2.79
N LEU A 421 -0.22 7.88 -2.10
CA LEU A 421 -1.53 7.62 -1.51
C LEU A 421 -1.90 8.68 -0.46
N TRP A 422 -0.96 9.05 0.43
CA TRP A 422 -1.21 10.11 1.42
C TRP A 422 -1.57 11.43 0.76
N LYS A 423 -0.86 11.79 -0.32
CA LYS A 423 -1.16 12.98 -1.09
C LYS A 423 -2.54 12.91 -1.75
N ALA A 424 -2.93 11.77 -2.32
CA ALA A 424 -4.27 11.58 -2.90
C ALA A 424 -5.38 11.75 -1.84
N CYS A 425 -5.18 11.21 -0.64
CA CYS A 425 -6.10 11.38 0.48
C CYS A 425 -6.20 12.85 0.91
N TYR A 426 -5.05 13.52 1.07
CA TYR A 426 -4.96 14.94 1.38
C TYR A 426 -5.73 15.79 0.36
N ASP A 427 -5.51 15.55 -0.94
CA ASP A 427 -6.18 16.27 -2.00
C ASP A 427 -7.71 16.06 -1.93
N ARG A 428 -8.17 14.85 -1.59
CA ARG A 428 -9.60 14.57 -1.37
C ARG A 428 -10.18 15.30 -0.16
N VAL A 429 -9.45 15.39 0.95
CA VAL A 429 -9.86 16.17 2.15
C VAL A 429 -10.02 17.64 1.78
N ARG A 430 -9.08 18.20 1.00
CA ARG A 430 -9.09 19.61 0.61
C ARG A 430 -10.25 20.00 -0.32
N LEU A 431 -10.92 19.04 -0.97
CA LEU A 431 -12.14 19.30 -1.73
C LEU A 431 -13.34 19.68 -0.86
N VAL A 432 -13.33 19.29 0.42
CA VAL A 432 -14.49 19.46 1.32
C VAL A 432 -14.16 20.27 2.57
N SER A 433 -12.87 20.48 2.85
CA SER A 433 -12.43 21.26 3.98
C SER A 433 -11.04 21.87 3.79
N GLU A 434 -10.95 23.18 3.97
CA GLU A 434 -9.70 23.92 3.96
C GLU A 434 -8.84 23.64 5.21
N ASN A 435 -9.45 23.44 6.38
CA ASN A 435 -8.76 23.51 7.68
C ASN A 435 -8.71 22.19 8.49
N LEU A 436 -9.33 21.11 8.01
CA LEU A 436 -9.24 19.78 8.63
C LEU A 436 -7.80 19.28 8.54
N ALA A 437 -7.23 18.88 9.67
CA ALA A 437 -5.86 18.40 9.72
C ALA A 437 -5.74 17.01 9.10
N VAL A 438 -4.61 16.73 8.45
CA VAL A 438 -4.35 15.43 7.81
C VAL A 438 -3.06 14.85 8.41
N GLY A 439 -3.19 13.70 9.06
CA GLY A 439 -2.12 12.98 9.73
C GLY A 439 -1.43 12.02 8.78
N VAL A 440 -0.15 12.27 8.51
CA VAL A 440 0.70 11.37 7.72
C VAL A 440 1.61 10.58 8.66
N ALA A 441 1.86 9.32 8.33
CA ALA A 441 2.75 8.45 9.08
C ALA A 441 3.77 7.79 8.14
N ASP A 442 4.92 7.45 8.70
CA ASP A 442 5.86 6.52 8.07
C ASP A 442 5.38 5.06 8.22
N PRO A 443 5.99 4.10 7.49
CA PRO A 443 5.61 2.70 7.62
C PRO A 443 5.86 2.16 9.04
N GLN A 444 5.00 1.23 9.46
CA GLN A 444 5.03 0.52 10.75
C GLN A 444 4.73 1.43 11.96
N ASP A 445 4.89 0.87 13.16
CA ASP A 445 4.59 1.45 14.47
C ASP A 445 5.79 2.20 15.10
N PHE A 446 6.85 2.47 14.32
CA PHE A 446 8.12 2.96 14.84
C PHE A 446 8.47 4.40 14.42
N SER A 447 8.93 5.20 15.37
CA SER A 447 9.50 6.53 15.10
C SER A 447 11.00 6.44 14.76
N LEU A 448 11.34 6.00 13.54
CA LEU A 448 12.73 5.72 13.13
C LEU A 448 13.50 6.91 12.53
N ASN A 449 12.85 8.06 12.29
CA ASN A 449 13.41 9.19 11.53
C ASN A 449 14.12 8.74 10.24
N LEU A 450 13.33 8.29 9.26
CA LEU A 450 13.81 7.87 7.95
C LEU A 450 14.28 9.05 7.08
N GLY A 451 14.07 10.29 7.53
CA GLY A 451 14.37 11.50 6.79
C GLY A 451 13.83 11.46 5.36
N VAL A 452 14.69 11.73 4.40
CA VAL A 452 14.36 11.76 2.96
C VAL A 452 14.37 10.38 2.28
N THR A 453 14.77 9.32 2.96
CA THR A 453 15.00 8.01 2.33
C THR A 453 13.72 7.45 1.71
N GLY A 454 13.71 7.23 0.39
CA GLY A 454 12.57 6.66 -0.33
C GLY A 454 11.46 7.66 -0.67
N LEU A 455 11.70 8.97 -0.51
CA LEU A 455 10.80 10.04 -0.96
C LEU A 455 11.41 10.81 -2.13
N SER A 456 10.55 11.27 -3.04
CA SER A 456 10.94 12.17 -4.14
C SER A 456 11.00 13.63 -3.68
N ASP A 457 11.66 14.48 -4.49
CA ASP A 457 11.72 15.92 -4.22
C ASP A 457 10.32 16.58 -4.24
N ASP A 458 9.41 16.10 -5.10
CA ASP A 458 8.04 16.58 -5.17
C ASP A 458 7.24 16.23 -3.91
N GLN A 459 7.42 15.00 -3.40
CA GLN A 459 6.81 14.56 -2.14
C GLN A 459 7.33 15.38 -0.96
N LEU A 460 8.65 15.61 -0.88
CA LEU A 460 9.24 16.45 0.16
C LEU A 460 8.78 17.90 0.07
N THR A 461 8.62 18.41 -1.15
CA THR A 461 8.08 19.76 -1.39
C THR A 461 6.65 19.84 -0.88
N TRP A 462 5.80 18.85 -1.22
CA TRP A 462 4.44 18.78 -0.68
C TRP A 462 4.42 18.68 0.83
N LEU A 463 5.21 17.80 1.45
CA LEU A 463 5.25 17.66 2.91
C LEU A 463 5.64 18.95 3.62
N ARG A 464 6.56 19.74 3.03
CA ARG A 464 7.04 21.02 3.59
C ARG A 464 6.10 22.21 3.37
N SER A 465 5.22 22.12 2.37
CA SER A 465 4.37 23.24 1.93
C SER A 465 2.87 22.98 2.06
N GLY A 466 2.46 21.74 2.35
CA GLY A 466 1.07 21.35 2.52
C GLY A 466 0.47 21.98 3.78
N ASP A 467 -0.74 22.51 3.65
CA ASP A 467 -1.44 23.17 4.75
C ASP A 467 -2.10 22.15 5.67
N HIS A 468 -2.04 22.40 6.98
CA HIS A 468 -2.67 21.59 8.02
C HIS A 468 -2.32 20.10 7.98
N LEU A 469 -1.09 19.76 7.62
CA LEU A 469 -0.54 18.42 7.85
C LEU A 469 -0.08 18.28 9.31
N PHE A 470 -0.04 17.05 9.81
CA PHE A 470 0.71 16.70 11.03
C PHE A 470 1.35 15.33 10.87
N TYR A 471 2.45 15.10 11.59
CA TYR A 471 3.13 13.82 11.59
C TYR A 471 2.62 12.94 12.75
N ALA A 472 1.97 11.84 12.41
CA ALA A 472 1.50 10.84 13.35
C ALA A 472 2.57 9.76 13.57
N PHE A 473 2.77 9.35 14.82
CA PHE A 473 3.73 8.28 15.14
C PHE A 473 3.30 7.50 16.39
N HIS A 474 3.77 6.27 16.47
CA HIS A 474 3.52 5.36 17.58
C HIS A 474 4.80 5.12 18.42
N TYR A 475 4.62 4.54 19.60
CA TYR A 475 5.72 4.06 20.41
C TYR A 475 5.42 2.77 21.19
N TYR A 476 6.04 1.68 20.76
CA TYR A 476 6.03 0.38 21.44
C TYR A 476 7.42 -0.19 21.75
N GLY A 477 8.41 0.69 21.95
CA GLY A 477 9.76 0.30 22.42
C GLY A 477 10.89 0.47 21.41
N ASN A 478 10.58 0.96 20.20
CA ASN A 478 11.57 1.27 19.17
C ASN A 478 11.33 2.69 18.62
N PRO A 479 12.30 3.61 18.75
CA PRO A 479 13.66 3.48 19.29
C PRO A 479 13.69 3.09 20.78
N SER A 480 14.86 2.71 21.30
CA SER A 480 14.99 2.08 22.63
C SER A 480 14.48 2.91 23.82
N THR A 481 14.19 4.19 23.64
CA THR A 481 13.60 5.03 24.69
C THR A 481 12.48 5.91 24.14
N PRO A 482 11.46 6.25 24.97
CA PRO A 482 10.40 7.17 24.56
C PRO A 482 10.92 8.55 24.15
N ALA A 483 11.94 9.06 24.86
CA ALA A 483 12.56 10.36 24.55
C ALA A 483 13.20 10.38 23.16
N ALA A 484 13.83 9.27 22.74
CA ALA A 484 14.37 9.15 21.38
C ALA A 484 13.25 9.15 20.33
N ALA A 485 12.13 8.48 20.60
CA ALA A 485 10.99 8.45 19.67
C ALA A 485 10.37 9.84 19.49
N VAL A 486 10.18 10.57 20.58
CA VAL A 486 9.70 11.95 20.57
C VAL A 486 10.69 12.87 19.84
N SER A 487 11.99 12.72 20.11
CA SER A 487 13.04 13.51 19.43
C SER A 487 13.07 13.24 17.92
N ASN A 488 12.88 11.99 17.50
CA ASN A 488 12.82 11.61 16.08
C ASN A 488 11.62 12.25 15.39
N ALA A 489 10.43 12.17 16.01
CA ALA A 489 9.24 12.81 15.49
C ALA A 489 9.40 14.34 15.40
N LEU A 490 9.91 14.99 16.45
CA LEU A 490 10.17 16.43 16.45
C LEU A 490 11.16 16.86 15.36
N ALA A 491 12.15 16.03 15.03
CA ALA A 491 13.06 16.30 13.92
C ALA A 491 12.33 16.27 12.56
N ILE A 492 11.41 15.31 12.37
CA ILE A 492 10.56 15.24 11.17
C ILE A 492 9.64 16.47 11.10
N GLY A 493 8.91 16.78 12.19
CA GLY A 493 8.03 17.95 12.23
C GLY A 493 8.78 19.27 12.01
N ALA A 494 10.05 19.34 12.42
CA ALA A 494 10.91 20.48 12.13
C ALA A 494 11.30 20.59 10.64
N ASP A 495 11.65 19.47 9.99
CA ASP A 495 12.01 19.43 8.56
C ASP A 495 10.79 19.68 7.66
N TRP A 496 9.65 19.08 7.98
CA TRP A 496 8.43 19.16 7.16
C TRP A 496 7.49 20.31 7.59
N ASN A 497 7.90 21.12 8.56
CA ASN A 497 7.13 22.29 9.02
C ASN A 497 5.69 21.96 9.47
N MET A 498 5.52 20.89 10.25
CA MET A 498 4.22 20.44 10.77
C MET A 498 4.33 20.02 12.24
N PRO A 499 3.23 20.06 13.02
CA PRO A 499 3.22 19.49 14.37
C PRO A 499 3.38 17.97 14.29
N VAL A 500 3.75 17.38 15.43
CA VAL A 500 3.81 15.92 15.60
C VAL A 500 2.84 15.48 16.69
N PHE A 501 2.32 14.25 16.56
CA PHE A 501 1.34 13.70 17.48
C PHE A 501 1.65 12.23 17.76
N LEU A 502 1.77 11.87 19.04
CA LEU A 502 1.95 10.48 19.46
C LEU A 502 0.57 9.80 19.50
N THR A 503 0.15 9.24 18.37
CA THR A 503 -1.21 8.72 18.19
C THR A 503 -1.45 7.42 18.93
N GLU A 504 -0.39 6.67 19.27
CA GLU A 504 -0.52 5.44 20.05
C GLU A 504 0.73 5.08 20.86
N PHE A 505 0.51 4.66 22.09
CA PHE A 505 1.53 4.11 22.99
C PHE A 505 0.84 3.48 24.22
N GLY A 506 1.50 2.55 24.90
CA GLY A 506 0.95 1.95 26.12
C GLY A 506 1.25 0.47 26.25
N GLY A 507 0.35 -0.27 26.90
CA GLY A 507 0.33 -1.74 26.93
C GLY A 507 1.44 -2.48 27.71
N TYR A 508 2.65 -1.93 27.88
CA TYR A 508 3.84 -2.69 28.28
C TYR A 508 4.68 -2.07 29.41
N GLY A 509 4.06 -1.35 30.35
CA GLY A 509 4.72 -0.82 31.55
C GLY A 509 5.54 0.47 31.36
N THR A 510 5.61 1.02 30.14
CA THR A 510 6.31 2.28 29.83
C THR A 510 5.36 3.47 29.62
N GLY A 511 4.04 3.28 29.80
CA GLY A 511 3.01 4.27 29.50
C GLY A 511 3.27 5.64 30.14
N CYS A 512 3.43 5.70 31.47
CA CYS A 512 3.69 6.98 32.17
C CYS A 512 4.98 7.68 31.70
N THR A 513 6.05 6.92 31.50
CA THR A 513 7.34 7.47 31.02
C THR A 513 7.20 8.04 29.61
N THR A 514 6.43 7.38 28.75
CA THR A 514 6.18 7.81 27.37
C THR A 514 5.29 9.05 27.32
N ALA A 515 4.18 9.06 28.06
CA ALA A 515 3.30 10.22 28.20
C ALA A 515 4.09 11.44 28.72
N ASN A 516 4.93 11.25 29.74
CA ASN A 516 5.76 12.32 30.28
C ASN A 516 6.78 12.85 29.26
N ALA A 517 7.43 11.97 28.50
CA ALA A 517 8.39 12.38 27.46
C ALA A 517 7.72 13.23 26.36
N ALA A 518 6.54 12.82 25.90
CA ALA A 518 5.75 13.58 24.93
C ALA A 518 5.28 14.93 25.51
N PHE A 519 4.60 14.90 26.66
CA PHE A 519 4.00 16.08 27.28
C PHE A 519 5.01 17.18 27.61
N THR A 520 6.14 16.80 28.23
CA THR A 520 7.20 17.77 28.58
C THR A 520 7.92 18.34 27.37
N SER A 521 7.79 17.69 26.21
CA SER A 521 8.30 18.16 24.92
C SER A 521 7.25 18.90 24.09
N GLY A 522 6.06 19.17 24.65
CA GLY A 522 4.96 19.83 23.96
C GLY A 522 4.27 18.99 22.88
N VAL A 523 4.43 17.66 22.92
CA VAL A 523 3.83 16.73 21.98
C VAL A 523 2.55 16.15 22.57
N GLY A 524 1.45 16.30 21.85
CA GLY A 524 0.16 15.69 22.21
C GLY A 524 0.18 14.18 22.03
N PHE A 525 -0.72 13.47 22.72
CA PHE A 525 -0.75 12.02 22.70
C PHE A 525 -2.13 11.40 22.89
N ALA A 526 -2.31 10.17 22.41
CA ALA A 526 -3.44 9.29 22.72
C ALA A 526 -2.95 7.93 23.27
N TYR A 527 -3.30 7.62 24.51
CA TYR A 527 -2.93 6.38 25.17
C TYR A 527 -3.73 5.18 24.64
N TRP A 528 -3.08 4.02 24.45
CA TRP A 528 -3.72 2.75 24.11
C TRP A 528 -4.00 1.93 25.39
N HIS A 529 -5.26 1.73 25.79
CA HIS A 529 -6.50 2.28 25.21
C HIS A 529 -7.55 2.58 26.29
N TYR A 530 -8.64 3.24 25.91
CA TYR A 530 -9.82 3.43 26.77
C TYR A 530 -10.70 2.19 26.70
N ASP A 531 -10.93 1.57 27.87
CA ASP A 531 -11.84 0.43 28.04
C ASP A 531 -13.29 0.88 28.26
#